data_AF-A0A2P5X6R7-F1
#
_entry.id   AF-A0A2P5X6R7-F1
#
_cell.length_a   1.000
_cell.length_b   1.000
_cell.length_c   1.000
_cell.angle_alpha   90.00
_cell.angle_beta   90.00
_cell.angle_gamma   90.00
#
_symmetry.space_group_name_H-M   'P 1'
#
loop_
_entity.id
_entity.type
_entity.pdbx_description
1 polymer ?
#
loop_
_entity_poly.entity_id
_entity_poly.type
_entity_poly.pdbx_seq_one_letter_code
_entity_poly.pdbx_strand_id
1 'polypeptide(L)'
;MSDVKDSPSLSTAFSSPLMVQEDCWFEEATSALINAWGRRYLELNSGNIRQKDWQVYKRAEGEKQRMQFAKDMELQRMRMK
;
A
#
# COMPACT_ATOMS: atom_id res chain seq x y z
N MET A 1 -8.14 22.56 -63.96
CA MET A 1 -6.96 22.97 -63.18
C MET A 1 -7.24 24.36 -62.63
N SER A 2 -7.34 24.64 -61.33
CA SER A 2 -6.91 23.92 -60.13
C SER A 2 -7.72 24.44 -58.93
N ASP A 3 -8.08 23.56 -58.00
CA ASP A 3 -8.67 23.87 -56.70
C ASP A 3 -7.74 24.76 -55.86
N VAL A 4 -8.30 25.80 -55.23
CA VAL A 4 -7.67 26.52 -54.11
C VAL A 4 -8.59 26.39 -52.91
N LYS A 5 -8.12 25.61 -51.94
CA LYS A 5 -8.69 25.36 -50.63
C LYS A 5 -7.81 26.08 -49.63
N ASP A 6 -8.35 27.08 -48.92
CA ASP A 6 -7.80 27.57 -47.65
C ASP A 6 -8.90 28.41 -46.97
N SER A 7 -9.61 27.88 -45.98
CA SER A 7 -9.25 27.81 -44.56
C SER A 7 -10.18 28.76 -43.79
N PRO A 8 -11.23 28.27 -43.09
CA PRO A 8 -12.00 29.13 -42.22
C PRO A 8 -11.15 29.44 -40.98
N SER A 9 -10.92 30.72 -40.75
CA SER A 9 -10.37 31.27 -39.51
C SER A 9 -10.98 30.55 -38.31
N LEU A 10 -10.12 29.94 -37.47
CA LEU A 10 -10.46 29.40 -36.16
C LEU A 10 -10.79 30.57 -35.21
N SER A 11 -11.92 31.20 -35.47
CA SER A 11 -12.57 32.16 -34.58
C SER A 11 -13.68 31.44 -33.82
N THR A 12 -13.29 30.40 -33.08
CA THR A 12 -14.12 29.85 -31.99
C THR A 12 -13.30 29.97 -30.71
N ALA A 13 -12.99 31.22 -30.39
CA ALA A 13 -12.50 31.63 -29.10
C ALA A 13 -13.59 31.28 -28.06
N PHE A 14 -13.27 30.30 -27.21
CA PHE A 14 -13.77 30.17 -25.85
C PHE A 14 -15.30 30.21 -25.66
N SER A 15 -15.98 29.12 -26.01
CA SER A 15 -17.29 28.81 -25.42
C SER A 15 -17.40 27.32 -25.09
N SER A 16 -16.38 26.76 -24.44
CA SER A 16 -16.57 25.52 -23.68
C SER A 16 -16.92 25.94 -22.24
N PRO A 17 -18.10 25.56 -21.72
CA PRO A 17 -18.46 25.80 -20.33
C PRO A 17 -17.35 25.23 -19.47
N LEU A 18 -16.87 26.06 -18.55
CA LEU A 18 -16.06 25.75 -17.38
C LEU A 18 -15.49 24.34 -17.40
N MET A 19 -14.18 24.27 -17.60
CA MET A 19 -13.34 23.16 -17.16
C MET A 19 -13.72 22.84 -15.69
N VAL A 20 -14.76 22.03 -15.49
CA VAL A 20 -14.75 21.03 -14.45
C VAL A 20 -13.68 20.10 -14.97
N GLN A 21 -12.43 20.44 -14.64
CA GLN A 21 -11.33 19.50 -14.74
C GLN A 21 -11.70 18.44 -13.72
N GLU A 22 -12.61 17.55 -14.12
CA GLU A 22 -12.96 16.34 -13.39
C GLU A 22 -11.61 15.69 -13.13
N ASP A 23 -11.28 15.66 -11.83
CA ASP A 23 -9.92 15.57 -11.34
C ASP A 23 -9.14 14.49 -12.09
N CYS A 24 -7.86 14.75 -12.34
CA CYS A 24 -7.02 14.07 -13.33
C CYS A 24 -6.84 12.55 -13.17
N TRP A 25 -7.63 11.87 -12.36
CA TRP A 25 -8.06 10.49 -12.55
C TRP A 25 -9.56 10.36 -12.30
N PHE A 26 -10.31 10.02 -13.35
CA PHE A 26 -11.69 9.57 -13.22
C PHE A 26 -11.80 8.40 -12.23
N GLU A 27 -12.98 8.22 -11.63
CA GLU A 27 -13.24 7.09 -10.72
C GLU A 27 -12.87 5.76 -11.39
N GLU A 28 -13.15 5.59 -12.69
CA GLU A 28 -12.79 4.38 -13.41
C GLU A 28 -11.27 4.24 -13.58
N ALA A 29 -10.53 5.35 -13.74
CA ALA A 29 -9.07 5.33 -13.83
C ALA A 29 -8.44 4.93 -12.49
N THR A 30 -8.97 5.46 -11.38
CA THR A 30 -8.54 5.08 -10.02
C THR A 30 -8.89 3.63 -9.73
N SER A 31 -10.09 3.19 -10.11
CA SER A 31 -10.55 1.81 -9.95
C SER A 31 -9.74 0.84 -10.81
N ALA A 32 -9.40 1.20 -12.05
CA ALA A 32 -8.53 0.41 -12.91
C ALA A 32 -7.12 0.28 -12.34
N LEU A 33 -6.56 1.35 -11.76
CA LEU A 33 -5.26 1.31 -11.10
C LEU A 33 -5.27 0.37 -9.89
N ILE A 34 -6.29 0.48 -9.03
CA ILE A 34 -6.48 -0.41 -7.88
C ILE A 34 -6.68 -1.85 -8.33
N ASN A 35 -7.43 -2.11 -9.40
CA ASN A 35 -7.67 -3.47 -9.90
C ASN A 35 -6.43 -4.09 -10.58
N ALA A 36 -5.63 -3.28 -11.27
CA ALA A 36 -4.39 -3.71 -11.93
C ALA A 36 -3.27 -3.98 -10.92
N TRP A 37 -3.15 -3.16 -9.87
CA TRP A 37 -2.03 -3.22 -8.92
C TRP A 37 -2.40 -3.79 -7.54
N GLY A 38 -3.65 -3.69 -7.13
CA GLY A 38 -4.10 -4.08 -5.78
C GLY A 38 -3.95 -5.57 -5.49
N ARG A 39 -4.27 -6.43 -6.48
CA ARG A 39 -4.03 -7.89 -6.35
C ARG A 39 -2.56 -8.22 -6.15
N ARG A 40 -1.67 -7.56 -6.90
CA ARG A 40 -0.22 -7.76 -6.80
C ARG A 40 0.35 -7.25 -5.48
N TYR A 41 -0.13 -6.11 -4.99
CA TYR A 41 0.27 -5.56 -3.69
C TYR A 41 -0.11 -6.49 -2.53
N LEU A 42 -1.34 -7.00 -2.53
CA LEU A 42 -1.82 -7.94 -1.52
C LEU A 42 -1.05 -9.26 -1.53
N GLU A 43 -0.75 -9.80 -2.72
CA GLU A 43 0.02 -11.04 -2.86
C GLU A 43 1.44 -10.90 -2.30
N LEU A 44 2.14 -9.81 -2.64
CA LEU A 44 3.48 -9.48 -2.11
C LEU A 44 3.48 -9.29 -0.59
N ASN A 45 2.43 -8.70 -0.04
CA ASN A 45 2.35 -8.40 1.39
C ASN A 45 1.82 -9.59 2.22
N SER A 46 1.07 -10.51 1.62
CA SER A 46 0.42 -11.64 2.31
C SER A 46 1.40 -12.61 2.97
N GLY A 47 2.51 -12.92 2.32
CA GLY A 47 3.59 -13.73 2.88
C GLY A 47 4.48 -12.95 3.86
N ASN A 48 4.66 -11.65 3.62
CA ASN A 48 5.52 -10.77 4.41
C ASN A 48 4.95 -10.52 5.82
N ILE A 49 3.63 -10.29 5.91
CA ILE A 49 2.92 -10.12 7.18
C ILE A 49 3.04 -11.39 8.03
N ARG A 50 2.67 -12.55 7.47
CA ARG A 50 2.68 -13.83 8.20
C ARG A 50 4.08 -14.25 8.67
N GLN A 51 5.12 -13.98 7.89
CA GLN A 51 6.49 -14.28 8.29
C GLN A 51 6.94 -13.39 9.45
N LYS A 52 6.63 -12.08 9.40
CA LYS A 52 6.93 -11.16 10.50
C LYS A 52 6.22 -11.58 11.79
N ASP A 53 4.95 -11.95 11.70
CA ASP A 53 4.17 -12.44 12.85
C ASP A 53 4.80 -13.69 13.47
N TRP A 54 5.26 -14.63 12.64
CA TRP A 54 5.96 -15.82 13.12
C TRP A 54 7.30 -15.52 13.80
N GLN A 55 8.04 -14.52 13.32
CA GLN A 55 9.28 -14.08 13.97
C GLN A 55 9.01 -13.43 15.32
N VAL A 56 7.95 -12.62 15.44
CA VAL A 56 7.52 -12.03 16.70
C VAL A 56 7.11 -13.13 17.69
N TYR A 57 6.36 -14.14 17.23
CA TYR A 57 6.01 -15.31 18.04
C TYR A 57 7.25 -16.03 18.58
N LYS A 58 8.23 -16.35 17.73
CA LYS A 58 9.48 -17.01 18.16
C LYS A 58 10.27 -16.19 19.18
N ARG A 59 10.38 -14.88 18.96
CA ARG A 59 11.07 -13.98 19.88
C ARG A 59 10.38 -13.93 21.23
N ALA A 60 9.06 -13.79 21.23
CA ALA A 60 8.27 -13.77 22.46
C ALA A 60 8.40 -15.09 23.23
N GLU A 61 8.36 -16.23 22.54
CA GLU A 61 8.48 -17.54 23.17
C GLU A 61 9.87 -17.78 23.75
N GLY A 62 10.93 -17.37 23.05
CA GLY A 62 12.29 -17.38 23.59
C GLY A 62 12.45 -16.50 24.83
N GLU A 63 11.86 -15.31 24.83
CA GLU A 63 11.93 -14.41 26.00
C GLU A 63 11.14 -14.97 27.19
N LYS A 64 9.99 -15.63 26.96
CA LYS A 64 9.27 -16.34 28.03
C LYS A 64 10.16 -17.41 28.67
N GLN A 65 10.85 -18.23 27.87
CA GLN A 65 11.77 -19.24 28.39
C GLN A 65 12.93 -18.63 29.17
N ARG A 66 13.51 -17.54 28.65
CA ARG A 66 14.58 -16.78 29.32
C ARG A 66 14.15 -16.25 30.68
N MET A 67 12.95 -15.66 30.72
CA MET A 67 12.35 -15.15 31.96
C MET A 67 12.00 -16.27 32.93
N GLN A 68 11.52 -17.42 32.44
CA GLN A 68 11.23 -18.58 33.29
C GLN A 68 12.50 -19.09 33.96
N PHE A 69 13.58 -19.27 33.19
CA PHE A 69 14.87 -19.67 33.74
C PHE A 69 15.39 -18.66 34.77
N ALA A 70 15.27 -17.37 34.50
CA ALA A 70 15.67 -16.33 35.45
C ALA A 70 14.86 -16.38 36.76
N LYS A 71 13.53 -16.60 36.67
CA LYS A 71 12.67 -16.77 37.85
C LYS A 71 13.05 -18.00 38.67
N ASP A 72 13.31 -19.12 38.00
CA ASP A 72 13.70 -20.37 38.66
C ASP A 72 15.03 -20.19 39.41
N MET A 73 16.00 -19.50 38.79
CA MET A 73 17.27 -19.16 39.42
C MET A 73 17.10 -18.27 40.67
N GLU A 74 16.26 -17.23 40.60
CA GLU A 74 16.03 -16.37 41.77
C GLU A 74 15.29 -17.12 42.88
N LEU A 75 14.38 -18.03 42.53
CA LEU A 75 13.72 -18.91 43.49
C LEU A 75 14.72 -19.82 44.20
N GLN A 76 15.66 -20.42 43.45
CA GLN A 76 16.75 -21.21 44.05
C GLN A 76 17.61 -20.35 44.98
N ARG A 77 17.97 -19.14 44.56
CA ARG A 77 18.76 -18.21 45.37
C ARG A 77 18.07 -17.85 46.68
N MET A 78 16.76 -17.60 46.66
CA MET A 78 15.99 -17.32 47.88
C MET A 78 15.90 -18.52 48.81
N ARG A 79 15.76 -19.74 48.27
CA ARG A 79 15.70 -20.98 49.08
C ARG A 79 17.00 -21.28 49.84
N MET A 80 18.13 -20.82 49.31
CA MET A 80 19.46 -21.02 49.92
C MET A 80 19.81 -19.93 50.96
N LYS A 81 18.90 -18.99 51.24
CA LYS A 81 19.02 -17.96 52.28
C LYS A 81 18.12 -18.33 53.47
#